data_AF-A0A918D4M1-F1
#
_entry.id   AF-A0A918D4M1-F1
#
_cell.length_a   1.000
_cell.length_b   1.000
_cell.length_c   1.000
_cell.angle_alpha   90.00
_cell.angle_beta   90.00
_cell.angle_gamma   90.00
#
_symmetry.space_group_name_H-M   'P 1'
#
loop_
_entity.id
_entity.type
_entity.pdbx_description
1 polymer ?
#
loop_
_entity_poly.entity_id
_entity_poly.type
_entity_poly.pdbx_seq_one_letter_code
_entity_poly.pdbx_strand_id
1 'polypeptide(L)' 'MDKCNHTYKPLDSQVTKYYGDNSVHSEVVEATFYCEKCLDIVTKRKVIEEW' A
#
# COMPACT_ATOMS: atom_id res chain seq x y z
N MET A 1 18.40 8.71 -21.26
CA MET A 1 17.75 8.13 -20.07
C MET A 1 16.40 7.62 -20.52
N ASP A 2 16.31 6.33 -20.81
CA ASP A 2 15.04 5.69 -21.13
C ASP A 2 14.05 5.92 -19.97
N LYS A 3 12.88 6.48 -20.30
CA LYS A 3 11.78 6.56 -19.34
C LYS A 3 11.38 5.12 -19.02
N CYS A 4 11.63 4.68 -17.79
CA CYS A 4 11.15 3.38 -17.36
C CYS A 4 9.62 3.36 -17.49
N ASN A 5 9.09 2.49 -18.33
CA ASN A 5 7.65 2.22 -18.33
C ASN A 5 7.35 1.34 -17.11
N HIS A 6 7.12 1.99 -15.96
CA HIS A 6 7.03 1.33 -14.67
C HIS A 6 5.92 0.28 -14.68
N THR A 7 6.34 -0.99 -14.65
CA THR A 7 5.46 -2.11 -14.29
C THR A 7 5.78 -2.45 -12.85
N TYR A 8 5.03 -1.86 -11.93
CA TYR A 8 5.18 -2.09 -10.49
C TYR A 8 4.67 -3.48 -10.13
N LYS A 9 5.50 -4.26 -9.43
CA LYS A 9 5.13 -5.53 -8.82
C LYS A 9 4.91 -5.34 -7.32
N PRO A 10 3.96 -6.05 -6.69
CA PRO A 10 3.80 -6.02 -5.24
C PRO A 10 5.03 -6.66 -4.57
N LEU A 11 5.55 -5.99 -3.54
CA LEU A 11 6.64 -6.49 -2.71
C LEU A 11 6.12 -7.00 -1.37
N ASP A 12 5.36 -6.16 -0.67
CA ASP A 12 4.84 -6.43 0.66
C ASP A 12 3.56 -5.64 0.91
N SER A 13 2.72 -6.11 1.82
CA SER A 13 1.56 -5.35 2.29
C SER A 13 1.25 -5.60 3.76
N GLN A 14 0.82 -4.54 4.43
CA GLN A 14 0.39 -4.55 5.81
C GLN A 14 -1.02 -3.96 5.92
N VAL A 15 -1.84 -4.59 6.76
CA VAL A 15 -3.17 -4.09 7.11
C VAL A 15 -3.21 -3.87 8.62
N THR A 16 -3.54 -2.64 9.04
CA THR A 16 -3.74 -2.27 10.44
C THR A 16 -5.21 -1.93 10.65
N LYS A 17 -5.88 -2.63 11.57
CA LYS A 17 -7.29 -2.39 11.90
C LYS A 17 -7.37 -1.60 13.21
N TYR A 18 -8.18 -0.55 13.21
CA TYR A 18 -8.48 0.27 14.38
C TYR A 18 -9.91 -0.05 14.82
N TYR A 19 -10.04 -0.43 16.09
CA TYR A 19 -11.32 -0.81 16.68
C TYR A 19 -11.77 0.28 17.67
N GLY A 20 -13.06 0.62 17.64
CA GLY A 20 -13.71 1.51 18.60
C GLY A 20 -15.07 0.91 18.99
N ASP A 21 -15.46 0.99 20.26
CA ASP A 21 -16.76 0.53 20.79
C ASP A 21 -17.29 -0.79 20.18
N ASN A 22 -16.46 -1.85 20.24
CA ASN A 22 -16.74 -3.20 19.73
C ASN A 22 -16.94 -3.34 18.20
N SER A 23 -16.64 -2.32 17.38
CA SER A 23 -16.61 -2.40 15.92
C SER A 23 -15.25 -1.97 15.34
N VAL A 24 -14.97 -2.36 14.09
CA VAL A 24 -13.85 -1.78 13.32
C VAL A 24 -14.28 -0.37 12.93
N HIS A 25 -13.49 0.62 13.31
CA HIS A 25 -13.72 2.03 12.96
C HIS A 25 -13.00 2.40 11.66
N SER A 26 -11.80 1.85 11.45
CA SER A 26 -11.06 2.04 10.20
C SER A 26 -10.00 0.96 9.97
N GLU A 27 -9.66 0.74 8.71
CA GLU A 27 -8.55 -0.10 8.27
C GLU A 27 -7.54 0.77 7.50
N VAL A 28 -6.26 0.64 7.85
CA VAL A 28 -5.15 1.25 7.11
C VAL A 28 -4.42 0.15 6.36
N VAL A 29 -4.44 0.25 5.04
CA VAL A 29 -3.71 -0.63 4.13
C VAL A 29 -2.46 0.11 3.65
N GLU A 30 -1.30 -0.48 3.89
CA GLU A 30 -0.01 -0.05 3.36
C GLU A 30 0.51 -1.13 2.42
N ALA A 31 0.91 -0.75 1.21
CA ALA A 31 1.43 -1.68 0.21
C ALA A 31 2.67 -1.10 -0.45
N THR A 32 3.73 -1.91 -0.48
CA THR A 32 4.99 -1.57 -1.12
C THR A 32 5.07 -2.25 -2.48
N PHE A 33 5.50 -1.49 -3.47
CA PHE A 33 5.67 -1.93 -4.85
C PHE A 33 7.10 -1.70 -5.30
N TYR A 34 7.61 -2.57 -6.16
CA TYR A 34 8.94 -2.45 -6.71
C TYR A 34 8.93 -2.56 -8.24
N CYS A 35 9.85 -1.87 -8.90
CA CYS A 35 10.11 -2.01 -10.33
C CYS A 35 11.52 -2.56 -10.55
N GLU A 36 11.63 -3.80 -11.04
CA GLU A 36 12.92 -4.46 -11.27
C GLU A 36 13.82 -3.74 -12.28
N LYS A 37 13.21 -3.01 -13.24
CA LYS A 37 13.95 -2.36 -14.33
C LYS A 37 14.73 -1.13 -13.88
N CYS A 38 14.21 -0.39 -12.90
CA CYS A 38 14.85 0.82 -12.38
C CYS A 38 15.19 0.74 -10.88
N LEU A 39 14.95 -0.42 -10.26
CA LEU A 39 15.11 -0.65 -8.82
C LEU A 39 14.36 0.36 -7.96
N ASP A 40 13.26 0.89 -8.50
CA ASP A 40 12.42 1.88 -7.84
C ASP A 40 11.45 1.20 -6.88
N ILE A 41 11.25 1.80 -5.71
CA ILE A 41 10.41 1.28 -4.63
C ILE A 41 9.43 2.38 -4.23
N VAL A 42 8.14 2.05 -4.26
CA VAL A 42 7.06 2.97 -3.91
C VAL A 42 6.15 2.33 -2.89
N THR A 43 5.93 3.02 -1.78
CA THR A 43 4.94 2.63 -0.76
C THR A 43 3.69 3.49 -0.91
N LYS A 44 2.52 2.85 -0.92
CA LYS A 44 1.21 3.52 -0.97
C LYS A 44 0.41 3.17 0.28
N ARG A 45 -0.26 4.18 0.82
CA ARG A 45 -1.16 4.05 1.98
C ARG A 45 -2.58 4.40 1.57
N LYS A 46 -3.55 3.62 2.03
CA LYS A 46 -4.98 3.90 1.91
C LYS A 46 -5.67 3.67 3.26
N VAL A 47 -6.51 4.61 3.65
CA VAL A 47 -7.42 4.45 4.80
C VAL A 47 -8.79 4.06 4.26
N ILE A 48 -9.40 3.07 4.89
CA ILE A 48 -10.75 2.59 4.63
C ILE A 48 -11.52 2.84 5.93
N GLU A 49 -12.49 3.75 5.90
CA GLU A 49 -13.35 4.06 7.03
C GLU A 49 -14.67 3.28 6.85
N GLU A 50 -15.11 2.57 7.89
CA GLU A 50 -16.44 1.96 7.92
C GLU A 50 -17.41 2.96 8.57
N TRP A 51 -18.41 3.41 7.80
CA TRP A 51 -19.45 4.35 8.21
C TRP A 51 -20.73 3.63 8.59
#